data_AF-A0A9P9N9P0-F1
#
_entry.id   AF-A0A9P9N9P0-F1
#
_cell.length_a   1.000
_cell.length_b   1.000
_cell.length_c   1.000
_cell.angle_alpha   90.00
_cell.angle_beta   90.00
_cell.angle_gamma   90.00
#
_symmetry.space_group_name_H-M   'P 1'
#
loop_
_entity.id
_entity.type
_entity.pdbx_description
1 polymer ?
#
loop_
_entity_poly.entity_id
_entity_poly.type
_entity_poly.pdbx_seq_one_letter_code
_entity_poly.pdbx_strand_id
1 'polypeptide(L)'
;TRLDAQDMLDAAQIEVGYRYADIPDLRDALQSQLCQGIENCNLRDVDPMQILHEQMRSERLILDAYNKHRLGKAAYRYYENIQKHEYAAEYHKEDNIPGQSEWFPLRFEIEKRGIHVEAAPIYQIPDTAEHSQRYSPKTSVPAKTPERVKLSAKNVAREELLHKPKIGRAVENYDKLTDAPPADLEFPNGNILISEMAAFLPQSFKSWDVIDRTVHNGATSATIASLINHFRKMPHGPIENNSIYRMMKGPMNKRAMEDPRYKSWSVSKHHDIEKPEGFDPTSTSVAGFRAPVIFQRRRMSTTAVKSSPTIPFKELAEGIAVMPSGSDALDLTRCVKYCLAHPDEDWDYPVDFERLVNHIPPASGFTAGPEPVQIDNHDVSIVRRLTPPAKLQTRK
;
A
#
# COMPACT_ATOMS: atom_id res chain seq x y z
N THR A 1 -35.14 -14.79 -8.45
CA THR A 1 -35.78 -14.96 -7.12
C THR A 1 -35.18 -13.95 -6.15
N ARG A 2 -35.68 -13.83 -4.90
CA ARG A 2 -35.07 -12.95 -3.88
C ARG A 2 -33.62 -13.33 -3.59
N LEU A 3 -33.36 -14.63 -3.47
CA LEU A 3 -32.00 -15.16 -3.26
C LEU A 3 -31.08 -14.77 -4.42
N ASP A 4 -31.53 -14.92 -5.66
CA ASP A 4 -30.72 -14.51 -6.82
C ASP A 4 -30.36 -13.03 -6.81
N ALA A 5 -31.30 -12.16 -6.39
CA ALA A 5 -31.06 -10.73 -6.31
C ALA A 5 -30.03 -10.39 -5.23
N GLN A 6 -30.12 -11.03 -4.06
CA GLN A 6 -29.15 -10.88 -2.99
C GLN A 6 -27.76 -11.36 -3.42
N ASP A 7 -27.66 -12.53 -4.04
CA ASP A 7 -26.39 -13.05 -4.55
C ASP A 7 -25.73 -12.10 -5.57
N MET A 8 -26.52 -11.44 -6.43
CA MET A 8 -25.99 -10.45 -7.37
C MET A 8 -25.47 -9.20 -6.66
N LEU A 9 -26.17 -8.72 -5.63
CA LEU A 9 -25.74 -7.57 -4.84
C LEU A 9 -24.47 -7.87 -4.04
N ASP A 10 -24.39 -9.05 -3.42
CA ASP A 10 -23.20 -9.50 -2.67
C ASP A 10 -21.99 -9.64 -3.60
N ALA A 11 -22.16 -10.26 -4.78
CA ALA A 11 -21.11 -10.38 -5.77
C ALA A 11 -20.62 -9.01 -6.27
N ALA A 12 -21.56 -8.09 -6.57
CA ALA A 12 -21.24 -6.72 -6.96
C ALA A 12 -20.51 -5.97 -5.86
N GLN A 13 -20.90 -6.17 -4.60
CA GLN A 13 -20.27 -5.55 -3.44
C GLN A 13 -18.81 -5.99 -3.30
N ILE A 14 -18.55 -7.29 -3.42
CA ILE A 14 -17.18 -7.84 -3.42
C ILE A 14 -16.37 -7.23 -4.57
N GLU A 15 -16.94 -7.17 -5.77
CA GLU A 15 -16.29 -6.61 -6.96
C GLU A 15 -15.98 -5.11 -6.82
N VAL A 16 -16.88 -4.31 -6.24
CA VAL A 16 -16.62 -2.89 -5.92
C VAL A 16 -15.40 -2.74 -5.03
N GLY A 17 -15.29 -3.60 -4.00
CA GLY A 17 -14.17 -3.60 -3.06
C GLY A 17 -12.82 -3.83 -3.74
N TYR A 18 -12.79 -4.73 -4.74
CA TYR A 18 -11.58 -5.01 -5.52
C TYR A 18 -11.30 -3.95 -6.58
N ARG A 19 -12.32 -3.57 -7.35
CA ARG A 19 -12.19 -2.77 -8.57
C ARG A 19 -11.85 -1.32 -8.30
N TYR A 20 -12.44 -0.73 -7.27
CA TYR A 20 -12.26 0.67 -6.92
C TYR A 20 -11.43 0.84 -5.64
N ALA A 21 -10.60 -0.16 -5.30
CA ALA A 21 -9.75 -0.13 -4.12
C ALA A 21 -8.84 1.12 -4.06
N ASP A 22 -8.47 1.66 -5.21
CA ASP A 22 -7.64 2.84 -5.42
C ASP A 22 -8.41 4.16 -5.46
N ILE A 23 -9.75 4.12 -5.45
CA ILE A 23 -10.62 5.29 -5.41
C ILE A 23 -11.55 5.16 -4.18
N PRO A 24 -11.04 5.38 -2.95
CA PRO A 24 -11.76 5.06 -1.72
C PRO A 24 -13.14 5.71 -1.64
N ASP A 25 -13.26 6.97 -2.07
CA ASP A 25 -14.54 7.69 -2.04
C ASP A 25 -15.60 7.07 -2.96
N LEU A 26 -15.19 6.62 -4.14
CA LEU A 26 -16.09 5.95 -5.08
C LEU A 26 -16.47 4.57 -4.56
N ARG A 27 -15.47 3.81 -4.09
CA ARG A 27 -15.66 2.50 -3.48
C ARG A 27 -16.65 2.58 -2.32
N ASP A 28 -16.42 3.49 -1.38
CA ASP A 28 -17.22 3.60 -0.16
C ASP A 28 -18.67 4.04 -0.47
N ALA A 29 -18.85 4.94 -1.44
CA ALA A 29 -20.18 5.33 -1.92
C ALA A 29 -20.94 4.15 -2.55
N LEU A 30 -20.28 3.36 -3.40
CA LEU A 30 -20.89 2.17 -4.03
C LEU A 30 -21.14 1.05 -3.00
N GLN A 31 -20.20 0.80 -2.09
CA GLN A 31 -20.34 -0.19 -1.00
C GLN A 31 -21.56 0.13 -0.14
N SER A 32 -21.69 1.38 0.30
CA SER A 32 -22.82 1.84 1.12
C SER A 32 -24.16 1.65 0.39
N GLN A 33 -24.21 2.01 -0.90
CA GLN A 33 -25.40 1.82 -1.73
C GLN A 33 -25.76 0.33 -1.90
N LEU A 34 -24.79 -0.55 -2.13
CA LEU A 34 -25.04 -1.98 -2.28
C LEU A 34 -25.47 -2.63 -0.95
N CYS A 35 -24.86 -2.26 0.19
CA CYS A 35 -25.32 -2.65 1.53
C CYS A 35 -26.81 -2.34 1.71
N GLN A 36 -27.22 -1.11 1.39
CA GLN A 36 -28.62 -0.69 1.50
C GLN A 36 -29.53 -1.52 0.59
N GLY A 37 -29.07 -1.86 -0.61
CA GLY A 37 -29.77 -2.78 -1.52
C GLY A 37 -29.99 -4.16 -0.91
N ILE A 38 -28.96 -4.74 -0.27
CA ILE A 38 -29.02 -6.04 0.40
C ILE A 38 -30.01 -5.99 1.57
N GLU A 39 -29.94 -4.95 2.39
CA GLU A 39 -30.87 -4.72 3.49
C GLU A 39 -32.33 -4.63 2.99
N ASN A 40 -32.56 -3.89 1.90
CA ASN A 40 -33.89 -3.77 1.28
C ASN A 40 -34.39 -5.11 0.71
N CYS A 41 -33.50 -5.96 0.17
CA CYS A 41 -33.85 -7.29 -0.34
C CYS A 41 -34.44 -8.21 0.75
N ASN A 42 -34.05 -7.98 2.01
CA ASN A 42 -34.54 -8.76 3.15
C ASN A 42 -35.95 -8.37 3.60
N LEU A 43 -36.52 -7.27 3.10
CA LEU A 43 -37.90 -6.87 3.38
C LEU A 43 -38.89 -7.80 2.66
N ARG A 44 -39.91 -8.28 3.38
CA ARG A 44 -40.82 -9.33 2.89
C ARG A 44 -41.69 -8.89 1.71
N ASP A 45 -42.05 -7.61 1.67
CA ASP A 45 -43.06 -7.06 0.76
C ASP A 45 -42.47 -6.27 -0.42
N VAL A 46 -41.16 -6.39 -0.65
CA VAL A 46 -40.49 -5.71 -1.76
C VAL A 46 -40.18 -6.71 -2.88
N ASP A 47 -40.49 -6.31 -4.12
CA ASP A 47 -40.11 -7.05 -5.33
C ASP A 47 -38.58 -6.96 -5.54
N PRO A 48 -37.85 -8.09 -5.51
CA PRO A 48 -36.40 -8.10 -5.73
C PRO A 48 -35.98 -7.49 -7.07
N MET A 49 -36.81 -7.59 -8.11
CA MET A 49 -36.50 -6.99 -9.41
C MET A 49 -36.55 -5.47 -9.35
N GLN A 50 -37.50 -4.90 -8.60
CA GLN A 50 -37.57 -3.47 -8.38
C GLN A 50 -36.31 -2.96 -7.65
N ILE A 51 -35.85 -3.69 -6.64
CA ILE A 51 -34.61 -3.36 -5.91
C ILE A 51 -33.42 -3.32 -6.87
N LEU A 52 -33.23 -4.35 -7.69
CA LEU A 52 -32.12 -4.39 -8.65
C LEU A 52 -32.15 -3.20 -9.62
N HIS A 53 -33.34 -2.83 -10.13
CA HIS A 53 -33.48 -1.66 -10.99
C HIS A 53 -33.12 -0.35 -10.27
N GLU A 54 -33.56 -0.18 -9.02
CA GLU A 54 -33.23 0.99 -8.20
C GLU A 54 -31.73 1.07 -7.88
N GLN A 55 -31.11 -0.07 -7.54
CA GLN A 55 -29.68 -0.14 -7.26
C GLN A 55 -28.84 0.12 -8.52
N MET A 56 -29.20 -0.43 -9.68
CA MET A 56 -28.51 -0.11 -10.96
C MET A 56 -28.61 1.37 -11.33
N ARG A 57 -29.77 1.99 -11.10
CA ARG A 57 -29.94 3.43 -11.31
C ARG A 57 -29.04 4.24 -10.38
N SER A 58 -28.92 3.80 -9.13
CA SER A 58 -28.09 4.45 -8.11
C SER A 58 -26.59 4.30 -8.42
N GLU A 59 -26.14 3.09 -8.77
CA GLU A 59 -24.78 2.81 -9.24
C GLU A 59 -24.39 3.74 -10.39
N ARG A 60 -25.25 3.83 -11.42
CA ARG A 60 -25.05 4.75 -12.55
C ARG A 60 -24.91 6.20 -12.10
N LEU A 61 -25.78 6.68 -11.21
CA LEU A 61 -25.74 8.06 -10.72
C LEU A 61 -24.45 8.35 -9.93
N ILE A 62 -23.98 7.40 -9.14
CA ILE A 62 -22.72 7.52 -8.39
C ILE A 62 -21.53 7.61 -9.36
N LEU A 63 -21.46 6.72 -10.35
CA LEU A 63 -20.41 6.74 -11.37
C LEU A 63 -20.45 8.01 -12.24
N ASP A 64 -21.65 8.47 -12.61
CA ASP A 64 -21.87 9.72 -13.33
C ASP A 64 -21.40 10.94 -12.52
N ALA A 65 -21.77 10.99 -11.22
CA ALA A 65 -21.33 12.04 -10.30
C ALA A 65 -19.81 12.01 -10.06
N TYR A 66 -19.22 10.82 -10.01
CA TYR A 66 -17.77 10.67 -9.95
C TYR A 66 -17.10 11.23 -11.21
N ASN A 67 -17.59 10.87 -12.41
CA ASN A 67 -17.06 11.37 -13.68
C ASN A 67 -17.26 12.88 -13.90
N LYS A 68 -18.31 13.47 -13.31
CA LYS A 68 -18.58 14.91 -13.39
C LYS A 68 -17.77 15.74 -12.40
N HIS A 69 -17.70 15.30 -11.14
CA HIS A 69 -17.20 16.15 -10.05
C HIS A 69 -16.56 15.36 -8.91
N ARG A 70 -16.11 14.11 -9.14
CA ARG A 70 -15.46 13.25 -8.14
C ARG A 70 -16.27 13.21 -6.84
N LEU A 71 -17.58 12.99 -6.96
CA LEU A 71 -18.53 12.97 -5.85
C LEU A 71 -18.57 14.25 -5.00
N GLY A 72 -18.24 15.38 -5.61
CA GLY A 72 -18.31 16.72 -5.00
C GLY A 72 -16.95 17.24 -4.53
N LYS A 73 -15.88 16.45 -4.73
CA LYS A 73 -14.52 16.80 -4.31
C LYS A 73 -13.67 17.42 -5.41
N ALA A 74 -14.10 17.41 -6.67
CA ALA A 74 -13.30 17.98 -7.75
C ALA A 74 -13.30 19.51 -7.72
N ALA A 75 -12.12 20.13 -7.85
CA ALA A 75 -11.98 21.56 -8.12
C ALA A 75 -12.35 21.88 -9.57
N TYR A 76 -13.64 21.87 -9.91
CA TYR A 76 -14.08 22.15 -11.28
C TYR A 76 -14.33 23.66 -11.48
N ARG A 77 -13.85 24.23 -12.60
CA ARG A 77 -13.98 25.68 -12.93
C ARG A 77 -15.42 26.21 -12.93
N TYR A 78 -16.43 25.36 -13.16
CA TYR A 78 -17.83 25.79 -13.11
C TYR A 78 -18.36 26.02 -11.68
N TYR A 79 -17.62 25.60 -10.65
CA TYR A 79 -17.93 25.82 -9.24
C TYR A 79 -16.93 26.79 -8.59
N GLU A 80 -16.47 27.82 -9.32
CA GLU A 80 -15.54 28.84 -8.80
C GLU A 80 -16.02 29.53 -7.50
N ASN A 81 -17.32 29.46 -7.20
CA ASN A 81 -17.92 30.02 -6.00
C ASN A 81 -17.93 29.07 -4.78
N ILE A 82 -17.55 27.80 -4.94
CA ILE A 82 -17.43 26.86 -3.82
C ILE A 82 -16.04 27.05 -3.23
N GLN A 83 -16.00 27.40 -1.94
CA GLN A 83 -14.78 27.60 -1.16
C GLN A 83 -13.80 26.44 -1.43
N LYS A 84 -12.62 26.75 -2.00
CA LYS A 84 -11.61 25.75 -2.33
C LYS A 84 -11.27 24.97 -1.07
N HIS A 85 -11.78 23.75 -0.97
CA HIS A 85 -11.38 22.84 0.09
C HIS A 85 -9.91 22.49 -0.11
N GLU A 86 -9.12 22.51 0.96
CA GLU A 86 -7.68 22.20 0.93
C GLU A 86 -7.37 20.79 0.37
N TYR A 87 -8.41 19.95 0.25
CA TYR A 87 -8.37 18.57 -0.26
C TYR A 87 -9.10 18.38 -1.60
N ALA A 88 -9.35 19.44 -2.37
CA ALA A 88 -10.04 19.30 -3.64
C ALA A 88 -9.18 18.51 -4.64
N ALA A 89 -9.72 17.41 -5.16
CA ALA A 89 -9.04 16.59 -6.15
C ALA A 89 -8.96 17.35 -7.47
N GLU A 90 -7.76 17.38 -8.09
CA GLU A 90 -7.64 17.83 -9.47
C GLU A 90 -8.39 16.86 -10.39
N TYR A 91 -9.09 17.42 -11.37
CA TYR A 91 -9.83 16.61 -12.32
C TYR A 91 -8.90 16.17 -13.44
N HIS A 92 -8.69 14.86 -13.57
CA HIS A 92 -7.99 14.25 -14.71
C HIS A 92 -8.98 13.43 -15.54
N LYS A 93 -8.99 13.60 -16.87
CA LYS A 93 -9.94 12.91 -17.77
C LYS A 93 -9.71 11.40 -17.77
N GLU A 94 -8.45 11.02 -17.68
CA GLU A 94 -7.95 9.64 -17.59
C GLU A 94 -8.48 8.87 -16.37
N ASP A 95 -8.91 9.56 -15.32
CA ASP A 95 -9.51 8.93 -14.14
C ASP A 95 -11.03 8.69 -14.30
N ASN A 96 -11.62 9.04 -15.45
CA ASN A 96 -13.05 8.79 -15.67
C ASN A 96 -13.31 7.29 -15.83
N ILE A 97 -14.36 6.83 -15.15
CA ILE A 97 -14.83 5.46 -15.30
C ILE A 97 -15.38 5.28 -16.71
N PRO A 98 -14.95 4.27 -17.47
CA PRO A 98 -15.48 3.98 -18.80
C PRO A 98 -16.96 3.58 -18.78
N GLY A 99 -17.67 3.79 -19.89
CA GLY A 99 -19.11 3.54 -20.01
C GLY A 99 -19.52 2.09 -20.31
N GLN A 100 -18.55 1.17 -20.40
CA GLN A 100 -18.78 -0.25 -20.69
C GLN A 100 -19.33 -0.97 -19.45
N SER A 101 -20.21 -1.96 -19.64
CA SER A 101 -20.91 -2.63 -18.53
C SER A 101 -19.97 -3.32 -17.54
N GLU A 102 -18.80 -3.76 -17.99
CA GLU A 102 -17.78 -4.33 -17.10
C GLU A 102 -17.40 -3.37 -15.96
N TRP A 103 -17.50 -2.04 -16.14
CA TRP A 103 -17.22 -1.01 -15.13
C TRP A 103 -18.42 -0.64 -14.26
N PHE A 104 -19.48 -1.45 -14.28
CA PHE A 104 -20.67 -1.27 -13.47
C PHE A 104 -20.90 -2.59 -12.75
N PRO A 105 -20.27 -2.82 -11.57
CA PRO A 105 -20.26 -4.11 -10.91
C PRO A 105 -21.62 -4.80 -10.81
N LEU A 106 -22.69 -4.07 -10.43
CA LEU A 106 -24.02 -4.65 -10.33
C LEU A 106 -24.62 -4.95 -11.71
N ARG A 107 -24.55 -4.00 -12.65
CA ARG A 107 -25.03 -4.23 -14.01
C ARG A 107 -24.33 -5.43 -14.66
N PHE A 108 -23.02 -5.56 -14.48
CA PHE A 108 -22.23 -6.67 -15.00
C PHE A 108 -22.68 -8.02 -14.44
N GLU A 109 -22.92 -8.10 -13.12
CA GLU A 109 -23.45 -9.32 -12.50
C GLU A 109 -24.86 -9.69 -12.99
N ILE A 110 -25.71 -8.69 -13.24
CA ILE A 110 -27.05 -8.90 -13.81
C ILE A 110 -26.97 -9.40 -15.26
N GLU A 111 -26.11 -8.81 -16.09
CA GLU A 111 -25.88 -9.22 -17.47
C GLU A 111 -25.33 -10.65 -17.57
N LYS A 112 -24.44 -11.06 -16.65
CA LYS A 112 -23.95 -12.46 -16.56
C LYS A 112 -25.07 -13.48 -16.37
N ARG A 113 -26.17 -13.10 -15.73
CA ARG A 113 -27.35 -13.95 -15.54
C ARG A 113 -28.32 -13.92 -16.72
N GLY A 114 -27.92 -13.32 -17.85
CA GLY A 114 -28.71 -13.24 -19.06
C GLY A 114 -29.83 -12.20 -19.02
N ILE A 115 -29.83 -11.32 -18.03
CA ILE A 115 -30.81 -10.23 -17.92
C ILE A 115 -30.23 -9.03 -18.67
N HIS A 116 -30.81 -8.70 -19.82
CA HIS A 116 -30.37 -7.56 -20.60
C HIS A 116 -30.83 -6.25 -19.94
N VAL A 117 -29.89 -5.35 -19.68
CA VAL A 117 -30.16 -4.04 -19.09
C VAL A 117 -29.70 -2.95 -20.05
N GLU A 118 -30.65 -2.19 -20.56
CA GLU A 118 -30.37 -0.96 -21.29
C GLU A 118 -30.25 0.20 -20.29
N ALA A 119 -29.09 0.84 -20.25
CA ALA A 119 -28.85 1.99 -19.40
C ALA A 119 -28.27 3.15 -20.23
N ALA A 120 -28.74 4.35 -19.94
CA ALA A 120 -28.20 5.56 -20.56
C ALA A 120 -26.71 5.71 -20.21
N PRO A 121 -25.88 6.24 -21.12
CA PRO A 121 -24.45 6.44 -20.86
C PRO A 121 -24.23 7.35 -19.63
N ILE A 122 -23.12 7.12 -18.94
CA ILE A 122 -22.60 8.05 -17.93
C ILE A 122 -21.83 9.17 -18.62
N TYR A 123 -21.66 10.29 -17.91
CA TYR A 123 -20.90 11.42 -18.40
C TYR A 123 -19.48 11.03 -18.81
N GLN A 124 -19.14 11.44 -20.02
CA GLN A 124 -17.79 11.40 -20.58
C GLN A 124 -17.51 12.79 -21.13
N ILE A 125 -16.34 13.35 -20.84
CA ILE A 125 -15.94 14.61 -21.47
C ILE A 125 -15.76 14.33 -22.97
N PRO A 126 -16.50 15.03 -23.86
CA PRO A 126 -16.30 14.90 -25.29
C PRO A 126 -14.81 15.15 -25.60
N ASP A 127 -14.19 14.35 -26.48
CA ASP A 127 -12.85 14.65 -26.99
C ASP A 127 -12.89 15.97 -27.78
N THR A 128 -12.88 17.10 -27.08
CA THR A 128 -12.81 18.40 -27.71
C THR A 128 -11.36 18.70 -28.06
N ALA A 129 -10.89 18.10 -29.15
CA ALA A 129 -9.75 18.64 -29.89
C ALA A 129 -10.04 20.09 -30.38
N GLU A 130 -11.31 20.52 -30.41
CA GLU A 130 -11.72 21.82 -30.94
C GLU A 130 -11.96 22.94 -29.90
N HIS A 131 -12.13 22.65 -28.60
CA HIS A 131 -12.42 23.72 -27.61
C HIS A 131 -11.18 24.43 -27.04
N SER A 132 -10.00 23.82 -27.13
CA SER A 132 -8.76 24.44 -26.63
C SER A 132 -8.18 25.52 -27.55
N GLN A 133 -8.77 25.76 -28.74
CA GLN A 133 -8.28 26.78 -29.68
C GLN A 133 -9.07 28.11 -29.66
N ARG A 134 -10.23 28.21 -29.00
CA ARG A 134 -11.11 29.39 -29.13
C ARG A 134 -10.97 30.47 -28.06
N TYR A 135 -10.23 30.25 -26.98
CA TYR A 135 -10.08 31.25 -25.91
C TYR A 135 -8.65 31.40 -25.40
N SER A 136 -7.76 31.82 -26.31
CA SER A 136 -6.54 32.55 -25.94
C SER A 136 -6.70 34.00 -26.39
N PRO A 137 -6.87 34.99 -25.50
CA PRO A 137 -6.80 36.39 -25.88
C PRO A 137 -5.37 36.68 -26.35
N LYS A 138 -5.20 36.87 -27.66
CA LYS A 138 -3.95 37.37 -28.24
C LYS A 138 -3.84 38.87 -27.91
N THR A 139 -3.13 39.20 -26.84
CA THR A 139 -2.59 40.55 -26.65
C THR A 139 -1.12 40.52 -27.07
N SER A 140 -0.87 40.86 -28.33
CA SER A 140 0.48 41.07 -28.87
C SER A 140 1.05 42.39 -28.34
N VAL A 141 2.04 42.32 -27.45
CA VAL A 141 2.90 43.47 -27.11
C VAL A 141 4.13 43.41 -28.03
N PRO A 142 4.45 44.46 -28.81
CA PRO A 142 5.63 44.48 -29.64
C PRO A 142 6.89 44.69 -28.79
N ALA A 143 7.84 43.75 -28.92
CA ALA A 143 9.16 43.86 -28.33
C ALA A 143 9.96 44.98 -29.02
N LYS A 144 10.12 46.12 -28.34
CA LYS A 144 11.19 47.08 -28.62
C LYS A 144 12.39 46.73 -27.73
N THR A 145 13.46 46.33 -28.37
CA THR A 145 14.82 46.23 -27.81
C THR A 145 15.26 47.59 -27.29
N PRO A 146 15.67 47.76 -26.02
CA PRO A 146 16.44 48.91 -25.61
C PRO A 146 17.93 48.59 -25.59
N GLU A 147 18.63 49.60 -26.07
CA GLU A 147 20.04 49.77 -26.26
C GLU A 147 20.83 49.65 -24.96
N ARG A 148 22.02 49.07 -25.07
CA ARG A 148 22.93 48.73 -23.99
C ARG A 148 23.68 49.97 -23.52
N VAL A 149 23.18 50.66 -22.49
CA VAL A 149 23.94 51.70 -21.77
C VAL A 149 24.81 51.03 -20.71
N LYS A 150 26.14 51.12 -20.90
CA LYS A 150 27.15 50.79 -19.88
C LYS A 150 27.17 51.91 -18.85
N LEU A 151 26.73 51.63 -17.63
CA LEU A 151 27.05 52.44 -16.45
C LEU A 151 27.63 51.55 -15.36
N SER A 152 28.90 51.81 -15.07
CA SER A 152 29.65 51.28 -13.93
C SER A 152 29.18 51.98 -12.66
N ALA A 153 28.78 51.22 -11.65
CA ALA A 153 28.75 51.71 -10.28
C ALA A 153 29.09 50.58 -9.29
N LYS A 154 30.08 50.91 -8.46
CA LYS A 154 30.75 50.16 -7.40
C LYS A 154 29.81 49.55 -6.35
N ASN A 155 30.23 48.39 -5.83
CA ASN A 155 30.32 48.02 -4.42
C ASN A 155 29.43 48.77 -3.42
N VAL A 156 28.35 48.15 -2.94
CA VAL A 156 27.93 48.16 -1.53
C VAL A 156 27.12 46.87 -1.26
N ALA A 157 27.39 46.24 -0.11
CA ALA A 157 26.63 45.16 0.54
C ALA A 157 26.67 43.76 -0.10
N ARG A 158 27.82 43.10 0.05
CA ARG A 158 27.94 41.63 0.02
C ARG A 158 28.55 41.17 1.34
N GLU A 159 27.75 41.19 2.40
CA GLU A 159 28.04 40.50 3.66
C GLU A 159 26.71 40.05 4.27
N GLU A 160 26.71 38.82 4.79
CA GLU A 160 25.59 38.14 5.47
C GLU A 160 24.47 37.54 4.60
N LEU A 161 24.84 36.67 3.66
CA LEU A 161 24.03 35.47 3.42
C LEU A 161 24.81 34.27 3.94
N LEU A 162 24.43 33.84 5.15
CA LEU A 162 24.88 32.61 5.79
C LEU A 162 25.02 31.50 4.77
N HIS A 163 26.21 30.91 4.71
CA HIS A 163 26.47 29.66 4.01
C HIS A 163 25.61 28.55 4.63
N LYS A 164 24.36 28.41 4.20
CA LYS A 164 23.65 27.15 4.39
C LYS A 164 24.35 26.13 3.48
N PRO A 165 25.02 25.10 4.04
CA PRO A 165 25.62 24.07 3.21
C PRO A 165 24.51 23.50 2.33
N LYS A 166 24.74 23.49 1.02
CA LYS A 166 23.87 22.78 0.09
C LYS A 166 24.03 21.29 0.40
N ILE A 167 23.23 20.79 1.34
CA ILE A 167 23.04 19.35 1.51
C ILE A 167 22.51 18.88 0.15
N GLY A 168 23.32 18.11 -0.57
CA GLY A 168 22.92 17.63 -1.89
C GLY A 168 21.65 16.81 -1.78
N ARG A 169 20.70 16.98 -2.71
CA ARG A 169 19.46 16.17 -2.85
C ARG A 169 19.67 14.66 -2.70
N ALA A 170 20.89 14.18 -2.90
CA ALA A 170 21.26 12.79 -2.66
C ALA A 170 21.02 12.36 -1.20
N VAL A 171 21.33 13.19 -0.20
CA VAL A 171 21.25 12.82 1.22
C VAL A 171 19.80 12.64 1.68
N GLU A 172 18.87 13.45 1.16
CA GLU A 172 17.44 13.39 1.54
C GLU A 172 16.77 12.05 1.17
N ASN A 173 17.35 11.28 0.24
CA ASN A 173 16.79 10.01 -0.22
C ASN A 173 17.44 8.76 0.38
N TYR A 174 18.54 8.91 1.12
CA TYR A 174 19.13 7.79 1.84
C TYR A 174 18.51 7.66 3.23
N ASP A 175 18.47 6.43 3.72
CA ASP A 175 18.14 6.13 5.11
C ASP A 175 16.71 6.48 5.55
N LYS A 176 15.71 6.20 4.70
CA LYS A 176 14.30 6.39 5.06
C LYS A 176 13.87 5.58 6.30
N LEU A 177 14.62 4.53 6.67
CA LEU A 177 14.31 3.61 7.77
C LEU A 177 15.22 3.82 9.00
N THR A 178 15.68 5.06 9.24
CA THR A 178 16.55 5.39 10.40
C THR A 178 15.90 5.15 11.74
N ASP A 179 14.57 5.31 11.83
CA ASP A 179 13.76 5.12 13.03
C ASP A 179 13.24 3.67 13.17
N ALA A 180 13.62 2.79 12.24
CA ALA A 180 13.22 1.39 12.28
C ALA A 180 14.26 0.55 13.01
N PRO A 181 13.85 -0.58 13.62
CA PRO A 181 14.78 -1.52 14.24
C PRO A 181 15.95 -1.92 13.34
N PRO A 182 17.12 -2.19 13.93
CA PRO A 182 18.33 -2.43 13.18
C PRO A 182 18.22 -3.72 12.36
N ALA A 183 18.93 -3.77 11.23
CA ALA A 183 18.87 -4.90 10.32
C ALA A 183 19.49 -6.19 10.88
N ASP A 184 20.33 -6.14 11.92
CA ASP A 184 20.97 -7.31 12.52
C ASP A 184 20.16 -7.92 13.68
N LEU A 185 18.91 -7.48 13.86
CA LEU A 185 17.97 -8.08 14.79
C LEU A 185 17.57 -9.49 14.31
N GLU A 186 17.65 -10.46 15.21
CA GLU A 186 17.32 -11.85 14.89
C GLU A 186 15.82 -12.10 14.79
N PHE A 187 15.46 -13.25 14.20
CA PHE A 187 14.08 -13.73 14.15
C PHE A 187 13.84 -14.72 15.30
N PRO A 188 12.69 -14.65 15.99
CA PRO A 188 12.33 -15.60 17.02
C PRO A 188 11.86 -16.93 16.42
N ASN A 189 11.62 -17.91 17.28
CA ASN A 189 10.80 -19.06 16.91
C ASN A 189 9.32 -18.64 16.98
N GLY A 190 8.64 -18.63 15.83
CA GLY A 190 7.22 -18.31 15.76
C GLY A 190 6.78 -17.80 14.40
N ASN A 191 5.53 -17.35 14.33
CA ASN A 191 4.91 -16.83 13.13
C ASN A 191 4.98 -15.29 13.11
N ILE A 192 5.41 -14.73 11.99
CA ILE A 192 5.39 -13.28 11.74
C ILE A 192 4.87 -13.05 10.33
N LEU A 193 3.85 -12.20 10.20
CA LEU A 193 3.25 -11.87 8.91
C LEU A 193 4.12 -10.88 8.12
N ILE A 194 4.01 -10.86 6.79
CA ILE A 194 4.71 -9.84 5.97
C ILE A 194 4.27 -8.40 6.32
N SER A 195 3.03 -8.21 6.76
CA SER A 195 2.53 -6.94 7.30
C SER A 195 3.24 -6.53 8.59
N GLU A 196 3.42 -7.48 9.52
CA GLU A 196 4.16 -7.26 10.77
C GLU A 196 5.65 -7.00 10.51
N MET A 197 6.24 -7.70 9.54
CA MET A 197 7.61 -7.39 9.07
C MET A 197 7.69 -5.97 8.51
N ALA A 198 6.73 -5.54 7.68
CA ALA A 198 6.73 -4.19 7.11
C ALA A 198 6.51 -3.10 8.16
N ALA A 199 5.69 -3.36 9.18
CA ALA A 199 5.41 -2.45 10.27
C ALA A 199 6.59 -2.35 11.25
N PHE A 200 6.99 -3.47 11.84
CA PHE A 200 7.90 -3.51 12.98
C PHE A 200 9.35 -3.79 12.58
N LEU A 201 9.58 -4.53 11.50
CA LEU A 201 10.92 -5.01 11.11
C LEU A 201 11.24 -4.69 9.64
N PRO A 202 11.05 -3.48 9.12
CA PRO A 202 11.14 -3.22 7.68
C PRO A 202 12.55 -3.46 7.10
N GLN A 203 13.58 -3.49 7.95
CA GLN A 203 14.94 -3.84 7.53
C GLN A 203 15.16 -5.36 7.34
N SER A 204 14.23 -6.21 7.79
CA SER A 204 14.24 -7.67 7.62
C SER A 204 14.24 -8.11 6.16
N PHE A 205 13.72 -7.28 5.25
CA PHE A 205 13.77 -7.48 3.79
C PHE A 205 15.20 -7.43 3.20
N LYS A 206 16.23 -7.30 4.04
CA LYS A 206 17.63 -7.54 3.68
C LYS A 206 18.06 -9.00 3.89
N SER A 207 17.22 -9.86 4.48
CA SER A 207 17.48 -11.29 4.68
C SER A 207 17.08 -12.08 3.45
N TRP A 208 17.89 -13.04 3.00
CA TRP A 208 17.53 -13.88 1.85
C TRP A 208 16.36 -14.79 2.16
N ASP A 209 16.19 -15.20 3.42
CA ASP A 209 15.10 -16.08 3.83
C ASP A 209 13.75 -15.32 3.74
N VAL A 210 13.74 -14.06 4.17
CA VAL A 210 12.58 -13.16 3.99
C VAL A 210 12.33 -12.86 2.50
N ILE A 211 13.37 -12.60 1.72
CA ILE A 211 13.24 -12.32 0.29
C ILE A 211 12.65 -13.55 -0.44
N ASP A 212 13.16 -14.74 -0.20
CA ASP A 212 12.64 -15.98 -0.82
C ASP A 212 11.17 -16.20 -0.46
N ARG A 213 10.84 -16.15 0.84
CA ARG A 213 9.46 -16.35 1.30
C ARG A 213 8.51 -15.36 0.60
N THR A 214 8.83 -14.07 0.68
CA THR A 214 7.91 -13.03 0.22
C THR A 214 7.81 -12.97 -1.29
N VAL A 215 8.93 -13.12 -2.03
CA VAL A 215 8.91 -13.06 -3.49
C VAL A 215 8.33 -14.34 -4.11
N HIS A 216 8.58 -15.53 -3.57
CA HIS A 216 7.88 -16.74 -4.02
C HIS A 216 6.37 -16.69 -3.77
N ASN A 217 5.92 -15.92 -2.77
CA ASN A 217 4.51 -15.62 -2.50
C ASN A 217 3.98 -14.40 -3.28
N GLY A 218 4.69 -13.95 -4.31
CA GLY A 218 4.20 -12.94 -5.26
C GLY A 218 4.48 -11.49 -4.87
N ALA A 219 5.19 -11.22 -3.78
CA ALA A 219 5.55 -9.86 -3.41
C ALA A 219 6.55 -9.27 -4.41
N THR A 220 6.26 -8.05 -4.88
CA THR A 220 7.22 -7.24 -5.65
C THR A 220 7.92 -6.21 -4.76
N SER A 221 8.97 -5.57 -5.25
CA SER A 221 9.54 -4.41 -4.55
C SER A 221 8.55 -3.24 -4.41
N ALA A 222 7.57 -3.13 -5.32
CA ALA A 222 6.50 -2.14 -5.23
C ALA A 222 5.45 -2.52 -4.17
N THR A 223 5.15 -3.82 -4.03
CA THR A 223 4.32 -4.37 -2.94
C THR A 223 4.93 -4.05 -1.58
N ILE A 224 6.19 -4.44 -1.37
CA ILE A 224 6.90 -4.22 -0.09
C ILE A 224 7.01 -2.72 0.23
N ALA A 225 7.29 -1.86 -0.75
CA ALA A 225 7.27 -0.41 -0.56
C ALA A 225 5.88 0.09 -0.11
N SER A 226 4.81 -0.43 -0.73
CA SER A 226 3.43 -0.04 -0.38
C SER A 226 3.07 -0.50 1.04
N LEU A 227 3.46 -1.73 1.42
CA LEU A 227 3.28 -2.24 2.79
C LEU A 227 3.99 -1.37 3.83
N ILE A 228 5.28 -1.07 3.63
CA ILE A 228 6.05 -0.25 4.57
C ILE A 228 5.46 1.17 4.66
N ASN A 229 5.10 1.78 3.54
CA ASN A 229 4.50 3.12 3.52
C ASN A 229 3.10 3.16 4.14
N HIS A 230 2.37 2.04 4.14
CA HIS A 230 1.05 1.93 4.79
C HIS A 230 1.20 1.87 6.31
N PHE A 231 2.10 1.02 6.81
CA PHE A 231 2.23 0.80 8.25
C PHE A 231 3.18 1.77 8.96
N ARG A 232 4.11 2.44 8.25
CA ARG A 232 5.11 3.33 8.87
C ARG A 232 5.10 4.76 8.32
N LYS A 233 5.33 5.72 9.22
CA LYS A 233 5.64 7.12 8.90
C LYS A 233 7.13 7.35 9.08
N MET A 234 7.86 7.32 7.97
CA MET A 234 9.30 7.50 7.96
C MET A 234 9.71 8.99 8.07
N PRO A 235 10.81 9.31 8.78
CA PRO A 235 11.24 10.68 9.05
C PRO A 235 11.63 11.46 7.78
N HIS A 236 12.05 10.74 6.75
CA HIS A 236 12.48 11.32 5.48
C HIS A 236 11.45 11.11 4.37
N GLY A 237 10.19 10.80 4.70
CA GLY A 237 9.12 10.56 3.74
C GLY A 237 9.08 9.12 3.22
N PRO A 238 8.16 8.82 2.28
CA PRO A 238 7.88 7.45 1.85
C PRO A 238 9.09 6.76 1.21
N ILE A 239 9.19 5.45 1.40
CA ILE A 239 10.21 4.63 0.76
C ILE A 239 9.80 4.31 -0.68
N GLU A 240 10.74 4.48 -1.59
CA GLU A 240 10.52 4.23 -3.02
C GLU A 240 10.76 2.75 -3.37
N ASN A 241 10.08 2.29 -4.42
CA ASN A 241 10.24 0.94 -5.00
C ASN A 241 11.71 0.60 -5.29
N ASN A 242 12.47 1.53 -5.89
CA ASN A 242 13.88 1.32 -6.20
C ASN A 242 14.76 1.16 -4.94
N SER A 243 14.41 1.82 -3.84
CA SER A 243 15.11 1.65 -2.55
C SER A 243 14.91 0.24 -2.01
N ILE A 244 13.70 -0.30 -2.08
CA ILE A 244 13.40 -1.69 -1.71
C ILE A 244 14.13 -2.68 -2.61
N TYR A 245 14.12 -2.47 -3.94
CA TYR A 245 14.87 -3.31 -4.86
C TYR A 245 16.37 -3.35 -4.52
N ARG A 246 16.98 -2.20 -4.24
CA ARG A 246 18.39 -2.12 -3.83
C ARG A 246 18.65 -2.81 -2.49
N MET A 247 17.71 -2.69 -1.55
CA MET A 247 17.76 -3.34 -0.24
C MET A 247 17.82 -4.87 -0.37
N MET A 248 17.04 -5.46 -1.28
CA MET A 248 17.06 -6.90 -1.55
C MET A 248 18.25 -7.35 -2.42
N LYS A 249 18.63 -6.54 -3.41
CA LYS A 249 19.65 -6.90 -4.41
C LYS A 249 21.03 -7.17 -3.82
N GLY A 250 21.48 -6.33 -2.88
CA GLY A 250 22.80 -6.48 -2.26
C GLY A 250 22.98 -7.85 -1.58
N PRO A 251 22.03 -8.23 -0.71
CA PRO A 251 21.91 -9.58 -0.20
C PRO A 251 21.88 -10.64 -1.32
N MET A 252 20.93 -10.61 -2.25
CA MET A 252 20.79 -11.69 -3.27
C MET A 252 22.01 -11.84 -4.19
N ASN A 253 22.77 -10.77 -4.45
CA ASN A 253 24.03 -10.85 -5.19
C ASN A 253 25.10 -11.69 -4.47
N LYS A 254 25.06 -11.75 -3.14
CA LYS A 254 25.97 -12.59 -2.35
C LYS A 254 25.50 -14.02 -2.34
N ARG A 255 24.18 -14.23 -2.26
CA ARG A 255 23.62 -15.56 -2.48
C ARG A 255 24.04 -16.13 -3.82
N ALA A 256 24.08 -15.31 -4.86
CA ALA A 256 24.54 -15.71 -6.18
C ALA A 256 26.00 -16.20 -6.22
N MET A 257 26.81 -15.92 -5.19
CA MET A 257 28.17 -16.47 -5.05
C MET A 257 28.14 -17.90 -4.47
N GLU A 258 27.12 -18.25 -3.69
CA GLU A 258 26.92 -19.57 -3.08
C GLU A 258 26.04 -20.48 -3.96
N ASP A 259 25.04 -19.90 -4.61
CA ASP A 259 24.06 -20.59 -5.45
C ASP A 259 23.93 -19.88 -6.81
N PRO A 260 24.49 -20.46 -7.89
CA PRO A 260 24.47 -19.88 -9.23
C PRO A 260 23.08 -19.58 -9.79
N ARG A 261 22.00 -20.20 -9.27
CA ARG A 261 20.62 -19.93 -9.70
C ARG A 261 20.21 -18.47 -9.47
N TYR A 262 20.83 -17.81 -8.50
CA TYR A 262 20.59 -16.41 -8.18
C TYR A 262 21.48 -15.44 -8.98
N LYS A 263 22.26 -15.91 -9.96
CA LYS A 263 23.10 -15.04 -10.79
C LYS A 263 22.26 -14.02 -11.56
N SER A 264 22.69 -12.75 -11.52
CA SER A 264 21.97 -11.64 -12.15
C SER A 264 20.52 -11.51 -11.66
N TRP A 265 20.32 -11.75 -10.36
CA TRP A 265 19.04 -11.70 -9.69
C TRP A 265 18.28 -10.39 -9.95
N SER A 266 16.98 -10.54 -10.19
CA SER A 266 15.97 -9.50 -10.09
C SER A 266 14.72 -10.09 -9.47
N VAL A 267 13.82 -9.25 -8.96
CA VAL A 267 12.52 -9.70 -8.44
C VAL A 267 11.78 -10.53 -9.49
N SER A 268 11.72 -10.06 -10.75
CA SER A 268 11.07 -10.79 -11.84
C SER A 268 11.69 -12.16 -12.09
N LYS A 269 13.03 -12.25 -12.11
CA LYS A 269 13.72 -13.53 -12.31
C LYS A 269 13.61 -14.48 -11.13
N HIS A 270 13.33 -13.96 -9.93
CA HIS A 270 13.15 -14.80 -8.74
C HIS A 270 11.98 -15.76 -8.93
N HIS A 271 10.89 -15.31 -9.56
CA HIS A 271 9.72 -16.17 -9.82
C HIS A 271 10.04 -17.37 -10.74
N ASP A 272 11.10 -17.27 -11.55
CA ASP A 272 11.56 -18.36 -12.43
C ASP A 272 12.51 -19.34 -11.69
N ILE A 273 12.95 -19.00 -10.47
CA ILE A 273 13.79 -19.88 -9.66
C ILE A 273 12.90 -20.96 -9.05
N GLU A 274 13.34 -22.22 -9.16
CA GLU A 274 12.65 -23.34 -8.53
C GLU A 274 12.59 -23.15 -7.01
N LYS A 275 11.38 -23.27 -6.46
CA LYS A 275 11.14 -23.19 -5.03
C LYS A 275 11.93 -24.30 -4.32
N PRO A 276 12.57 -24.01 -3.17
CA PRO A 276 13.25 -25.04 -2.39
C PRO A 276 12.34 -26.22 -2.04
N GLU A 277 12.93 -27.41 -1.87
CA GLU A 277 12.20 -28.57 -1.37
C GLU A 277 11.59 -28.26 0.01
N GLY A 278 10.31 -28.59 0.19
CA GLY A 278 9.58 -28.27 1.42
C GLY A 278 9.11 -26.82 1.53
N PHE A 279 9.22 -26.00 0.48
CA PHE A 279 8.62 -24.66 0.47
C PHE A 279 7.10 -24.74 0.62
N ASP A 280 6.59 -24.18 1.72
CA ASP A 280 5.16 -24.06 1.99
C ASP A 280 4.70 -22.60 1.79
N PRO A 281 3.86 -22.31 0.78
CA PRO A 281 3.36 -20.95 0.52
C PRO A 281 2.43 -20.43 1.62
N THR A 282 1.92 -21.30 2.49
CA THR A 282 1.01 -20.95 3.59
C THR A 282 1.74 -20.70 4.92
N SER A 283 3.01 -21.08 5.00
CA SER A 283 3.81 -20.92 6.21
C SER A 283 4.13 -19.45 6.47
N THR A 284 3.79 -19.00 7.68
CA THR A 284 4.15 -17.67 8.21
C THR A 284 5.29 -17.73 9.24
N SER A 285 5.86 -18.91 9.45
CA SER A 285 6.96 -19.12 10.39
C SER A 285 8.23 -18.39 9.93
N VAL A 286 8.94 -17.83 10.90
CA VAL A 286 10.28 -17.24 10.72
C VAL A 286 11.36 -18.04 11.47
N ALA A 287 11.01 -19.19 12.04
CA ALA A 287 11.95 -20.03 12.77
C ALA A 287 13.13 -20.42 11.86
N GLY A 288 14.36 -20.16 12.33
CA GLY A 288 15.58 -20.44 11.58
C GLY A 288 15.94 -19.42 10.49
N PHE A 289 15.17 -18.34 10.32
CA PHE A 289 15.54 -17.26 9.39
C PHE A 289 16.82 -16.57 9.86
N ARG A 290 17.70 -16.24 8.93
CA ARG A 290 18.94 -15.53 9.22
C ARG A 290 18.69 -14.03 9.26
N ALA A 291 19.21 -13.38 10.30
CA ALA A 291 19.28 -11.92 10.33
C ALA A 291 20.13 -11.41 9.15
N PRO A 292 19.77 -10.28 8.53
CA PRO A 292 20.62 -9.61 7.56
C PRO A 292 22.06 -9.39 8.07
N VAL A 293 23.04 -9.96 7.38
CA VAL A 293 24.44 -9.72 7.72
C VAL A 293 24.78 -8.25 7.39
N ILE A 294 25.11 -7.43 8.38
CA ILE A 294 25.57 -6.04 8.17
C ILE A 294 27.07 -6.06 7.82
N PHE A 295 27.36 -6.05 6.51
CA PHE A 295 28.74 -6.15 5.99
C PHE A 295 29.60 -4.90 6.20
N GLN A 296 29.07 -3.82 6.79
CA GLN A 296 29.89 -2.69 7.21
C GLN A 296 30.86 -3.05 8.35
N ARG A 297 30.72 -4.20 9.00
CA ARG A 297 31.72 -4.72 9.96
C ARG A 297 32.94 -5.37 9.32
N ARG A 298 33.46 -4.80 8.22
CA ARG A 298 34.74 -5.23 7.61
C ARG A 298 35.98 -4.91 8.48
N ARG A 299 35.81 -4.61 9.79
CA ARG A 299 36.88 -4.14 10.70
C ARG A 299 36.82 -4.56 12.18
N MET A 300 35.94 -5.47 12.61
CA MET A 300 35.95 -5.98 14.00
C MET A 300 35.90 -7.51 13.98
N SER A 301 37.01 -8.19 13.67
CA SER A 301 37.95 -8.79 14.64
C SER A 301 37.32 -9.83 15.58
N THR A 302 37.23 -11.07 15.11
CA THR A 302 37.77 -12.31 15.72
C THR A 302 37.60 -12.69 17.20
N THR A 303 36.95 -11.96 18.12
CA THR A 303 37.14 -12.34 19.55
C THR A 303 36.04 -12.09 20.58
N ALA A 304 34.80 -11.76 20.20
CA ALA A 304 33.71 -11.81 21.18
C ALA A 304 32.42 -12.32 20.53
N VAL A 305 31.82 -13.35 21.14
CA VAL A 305 30.42 -13.72 20.95
C VAL A 305 29.60 -12.54 21.47
N LYS A 306 29.40 -11.52 20.62
CA LYS A 306 28.55 -10.39 20.96
C LYS A 306 27.14 -10.95 20.99
N SER A 307 26.48 -10.87 22.15
CA SER A 307 25.08 -11.22 22.29
C SER A 307 24.28 -10.56 21.17
N SER A 308 23.39 -11.32 20.56
CA SER A 308 22.50 -10.83 19.51
C SER A 308 21.78 -9.59 20.02
N PRO A 309 21.65 -8.53 19.19
CA PRO A 309 21.00 -7.32 19.65
C PRO A 309 19.58 -7.66 20.09
N THR A 310 19.17 -7.09 21.21
CA THR A 310 17.79 -7.14 21.71
C THR A 310 17.25 -5.72 21.78
N ILE A 311 15.93 -5.58 21.65
CA ILE A 311 15.23 -4.30 21.83
C ILE A 311 13.92 -4.51 22.57
N PRO A 312 13.49 -3.57 23.44
CA PRO A 312 12.18 -3.66 24.06
C PRO A 312 11.05 -3.72 23.04
N PHE A 313 10.05 -4.58 23.24
CA PHE A 313 8.90 -4.69 22.32
C PHE A 313 8.19 -3.34 22.11
N LYS A 314 8.14 -2.47 23.12
CA LYS A 314 7.54 -1.14 23.03
C LYS A 314 8.24 -0.23 22.00
N GLU A 315 9.54 -0.40 21.80
CA GLU A 315 10.30 0.39 20.83
C GLU A 315 10.02 -0.03 19.38
N LEU A 316 9.55 -1.27 19.14
CA LEU A 316 9.08 -1.67 17.80
C LEU A 316 7.93 -0.80 17.28
N ALA A 317 7.18 -0.15 18.18
CA ALA A 317 6.09 0.74 17.82
C ALA A 317 6.55 2.12 17.34
N GLU A 318 7.85 2.44 17.42
CA GLU A 318 8.38 3.70 16.93
C GLU A 318 8.26 3.82 15.40
N GLY A 319 7.74 4.96 14.94
CA GLY A 319 7.51 5.23 13.52
C GLY A 319 6.29 4.51 12.91
N ILE A 320 5.48 3.81 13.70
CA ILE A 320 4.24 3.17 13.20
C ILE A 320 3.18 4.23 12.90
N ALA A 321 2.70 4.25 11.65
CA ALA A 321 1.58 5.10 11.20
C ALA A 321 0.23 4.42 11.45
N VAL A 322 0.15 3.13 11.12
CA VAL A 322 -1.04 2.30 11.28
C VAL A 322 -0.60 1.01 11.96
N MET A 323 -1.17 0.72 13.12
CA MET A 323 -0.90 -0.54 13.81
C MET A 323 -1.56 -1.67 13.02
N PRO A 324 -0.85 -2.80 12.74
CA PRO A 324 -1.50 -3.94 12.12
C PRO A 324 -2.74 -4.40 12.91
N SER A 325 -3.76 -4.86 12.19
CA SER A 325 -5.03 -5.30 12.76
C SER A 325 -5.74 -6.29 11.85
N GLY A 326 -6.75 -7.00 12.38
CA GLY A 326 -7.49 -8.02 11.62
C GLY A 326 -6.57 -9.05 10.98
N SER A 327 -6.77 -9.30 9.69
CA SER A 327 -5.98 -10.25 8.90
C SER A 327 -4.51 -9.86 8.68
N ASP A 328 -4.12 -8.63 9.03
CA ASP A 328 -2.75 -8.13 8.91
C ASP A 328 -1.99 -8.19 10.24
N ALA A 329 -2.60 -8.68 11.33
CA ALA A 329 -1.97 -8.85 12.64
C ALA A 329 -1.94 -10.31 13.08
N LEU A 330 -0.85 -10.69 13.77
CA LEU A 330 -0.71 -11.97 14.45
C LEU A 330 0.03 -11.76 15.77
N ASP A 331 0.99 -12.62 16.09
CA ASP A 331 1.65 -12.69 17.39
C ASP A 331 2.55 -11.50 17.68
N LEU A 332 3.31 -10.99 16.70
CA LEU A 332 4.19 -9.85 16.93
C LEU A 332 3.39 -8.58 17.28
N THR A 333 2.28 -8.36 16.59
CA THR A 333 1.36 -7.26 16.88
C THR A 333 0.77 -7.38 18.28
N ARG A 334 0.40 -8.59 18.70
CA ARG A 334 -0.11 -8.87 20.06
C ARG A 334 0.93 -8.53 21.12
N CYS A 335 2.17 -8.99 20.94
CA CYS A 335 3.30 -8.70 21.83
C CYS A 335 3.55 -7.19 21.96
N VAL A 336 3.63 -6.47 20.84
CA VAL A 336 3.85 -5.01 20.84
C VAL A 336 2.71 -4.29 21.57
N LYS A 337 1.45 -4.62 21.25
CA LYS A 337 0.27 -4.01 21.91
C LYS A 337 0.25 -4.29 23.41
N TYR A 338 0.60 -5.50 23.82
CA TYR A 338 0.67 -5.86 25.24
C TYR A 338 1.72 -5.02 25.98
N CYS A 339 2.94 -4.91 25.45
CA CYS A 339 4.00 -4.14 26.09
C CYS A 339 3.75 -2.63 26.10
N LEU A 340 2.97 -2.10 25.15
CA LEU A 340 2.49 -0.71 25.20
C LEU A 340 1.46 -0.49 26.32
N ALA A 341 0.62 -1.50 26.61
CA ALA A 341 -0.39 -1.44 27.67
C ALA A 341 0.19 -1.73 29.07
N HIS A 342 1.34 -2.40 29.15
CA HIS A 342 2.03 -2.77 30.39
C HIS A 342 3.47 -2.22 30.38
N PRO A 343 3.64 -0.87 30.46
CA PRO A 343 4.95 -0.23 30.28
C PRO A 343 5.97 -0.56 31.38
N ASP A 344 5.50 -1.05 32.52
CA ASP A 344 6.31 -1.48 33.68
C ASP A 344 6.88 -2.90 33.53
N GLU A 345 6.45 -3.65 32.52
CA GLU A 345 7.00 -4.98 32.21
C GLU A 345 8.13 -4.88 31.17
N ASP A 346 9.26 -5.50 31.47
CA ASP A 346 10.44 -5.52 30.61
C ASP A 346 10.46 -6.79 29.76
N TRP A 347 9.96 -6.66 28.53
CA TRP A 347 9.98 -7.73 27.51
C TRP A 347 10.83 -7.30 26.31
N ASP A 348 11.78 -8.17 25.93
CA ASP A 348 12.71 -7.88 24.84
C ASP A 348 12.50 -8.79 23.62
N TYR A 349 12.45 -8.17 22.43
CA TYR A 349 12.52 -8.88 21.16
C TYR A 349 13.99 -9.11 20.74
N PRO A 350 14.33 -10.28 20.14
CA PRO A 350 13.47 -11.43 19.87
C PRO A 350 13.41 -12.45 21.00
N VAL A 351 14.24 -12.30 22.05
CA VAL A 351 14.52 -13.33 23.05
C VAL A 351 13.28 -13.77 23.81
N ASP A 352 12.42 -12.84 24.20
CA ASP A 352 11.22 -13.17 24.97
C ASP A 352 9.97 -13.40 24.11
N PHE A 353 10.08 -13.37 22.78
CA PHE A 353 8.92 -13.47 21.90
C PHE A 353 8.05 -14.69 22.21
N GLU A 354 8.63 -15.89 22.25
CA GLU A 354 7.90 -17.12 22.52
C GLU A 354 7.30 -17.15 23.94
N ARG A 355 8.05 -16.63 24.93
CA ARG A 355 7.56 -16.52 26.32
C ARG A 355 6.36 -15.58 26.41
N LEU A 356 6.43 -14.43 25.73
CA LEU A 356 5.39 -13.41 25.73
C LEU A 356 4.15 -13.89 24.97
N VAL A 357 4.30 -14.57 23.82
CA VAL A 357 3.18 -15.19 23.10
C VAL A 357 2.43 -16.20 23.97
N ASN A 358 3.15 -16.99 24.77
CA ASN A 358 2.56 -17.94 25.71
C ASN A 358 2.01 -17.30 26.98
N HIS A 359 2.37 -16.04 27.27
CA HIS A 359 1.87 -15.26 28.40
C HIS A 359 0.55 -14.54 28.05
N ILE A 360 0.39 -14.10 26.80
CA ILE A 360 -0.78 -13.34 26.36
C ILE A 360 -1.88 -14.30 25.87
N PRO A 361 -3.17 -14.10 26.25
CA PRO A 361 -4.28 -14.84 25.66
C PRO A 361 -4.44 -14.53 24.16
N PRO A 362 -4.76 -15.52 23.30
CA PRO A 362 -5.05 -15.27 21.89
C PRO A 362 -6.28 -14.39 21.73
N ALA A 363 -6.33 -13.62 20.65
CA ALA A 363 -7.50 -12.80 20.34
C ALA A 363 -8.75 -13.67 20.09
N SER A 364 -8.54 -14.90 19.59
CA SER A 364 -9.61 -15.86 19.27
C SER A 364 -10.12 -16.71 20.43
N GLY A 365 -9.54 -16.65 21.64
CA GLY A 365 -9.95 -17.56 22.72
C GLY A 365 -9.34 -17.31 24.10
N PHE A 366 -9.67 -18.21 25.03
CA PHE A 366 -9.39 -18.05 26.47
C PHE A 366 -8.07 -18.68 26.94
N THR A 367 -7.39 -19.50 26.14
CA THR A 367 -6.17 -20.22 26.54
C THR A 367 -4.94 -19.59 25.92
N ALA A 368 -3.98 -19.13 26.73
CA ALA A 368 -2.75 -18.50 26.28
C ALA A 368 -1.97 -19.33 25.24
N GLY A 369 -1.28 -18.66 24.33
CA GLY A 369 -0.55 -19.31 23.23
C GLY A 369 -0.54 -18.51 21.91
N PRO A 370 0.05 -19.12 20.86
CA PRO A 370 0.12 -18.52 19.53
C PRO A 370 -1.26 -18.36 18.92
N GLU A 371 -1.45 -17.26 18.18
CA GLU A 371 -2.67 -17.03 17.42
C GLU A 371 -2.76 -18.02 16.25
N PRO A 372 -3.90 -18.70 16.04
CA PRO A 372 -4.08 -19.56 14.88
C PRO A 372 -3.93 -18.78 13.58
N VAL A 373 -3.05 -19.25 12.69
CA VAL A 373 -2.87 -18.66 11.35
C VAL A 373 -4.09 -19.00 10.49
N GLN A 374 -4.75 -17.96 9.98
CA GLN A 374 -5.88 -18.08 9.05
C GLN A 374 -5.44 -17.88 7.60
N ILE A 375 -6.29 -18.28 6.66
CA ILE A 375 -6.02 -18.12 5.22
C ILE A 375 -5.75 -16.66 4.82
N ASP A 376 -6.39 -15.71 5.50
CA ASP A 376 -6.20 -14.29 5.26
C ASP A 376 -4.87 -13.75 5.83
N ASN A 377 -4.21 -14.50 6.71
CA ASN A 377 -2.89 -14.16 7.22
C ASN A 377 -1.76 -14.61 6.28
N HIS A 378 -2.03 -15.47 5.30
CA HIS A 378 -0.98 -15.92 4.38
C HIS A 378 -0.42 -14.76 3.55
N ASP A 379 0.88 -14.81 3.24
CA ASP A 379 1.56 -13.74 2.51
C ASP A 379 0.87 -13.41 1.17
N VAL A 380 0.40 -14.42 0.44
CA VAL A 380 -0.32 -14.24 -0.83
C VAL A 380 -1.59 -13.41 -0.65
N SER A 381 -2.33 -13.66 0.44
CA SER A 381 -3.56 -12.94 0.77
C SER A 381 -3.25 -11.48 1.13
N ILE A 382 -2.20 -11.24 1.94
CA ILE A 382 -1.74 -9.90 2.32
C ILE A 382 -1.25 -9.11 1.10
N VAL A 383 -0.40 -9.73 0.26
CA VAL A 383 0.12 -9.16 -0.99
C VAL A 383 -1.04 -8.71 -1.89
N ARG A 384 -2.06 -9.56 -2.03
CA ARG A 384 -3.25 -9.25 -2.86
C ARG A 384 -4.08 -8.09 -2.30
N ARG A 385 -4.26 -8.02 -0.97
CA ARG A 385 -5.05 -6.95 -0.33
C ARG A 385 -4.37 -5.59 -0.35
N LEU A 386 -3.07 -5.55 -0.04
CA LEU A 386 -2.35 -4.30 0.24
C LEU A 386 -1.50 -3.81 -0.95
N THR A 387 -1.52 -4.53 -2.08
CA THR A 387 -0.92 -4.06 -3.33
C THR A 387 -2.04 -3.62 -4.29
N PRO A 388 -2.01 -2.37 -4.78
CA PRO A 388 -2.92 -1.94 -5.84
C PRO A 388 -2.88 -2.90 -7.03
N PRO A 389 -4.03 -3.29 -7.62
CA PRO A 389 -4.09 -4.25 -8.73
C PRO A 389 -3.19 -3.87 -9.91
N ALA A 390 -3.07 -2.58 -10.22
CA ALA A 390 -2.18 -2.05 -11.26
C ALA A 390 -0.70 -2.42 -11.04
N LYS A 391 -0.27 -2.61 -9.79
CA LYS A 391 1.10 -3.01 -9.42
C LYS A 391 1.28 -4.53 -9.35
N LEU A 392 0.21 -5.31 -9.32
CA LEU A 392 0.23 -6.78 -9.38
C LEU A 392 0.34 -7.29 -10.83
N GLN A 393 0.04 -6.46 -11.83
CA GLN A 393 0.04 -6.82 -13.26
C GLN A 393 1.44 -6.94 -13.90
N THR A 394 2.46 -7.38 -13.18
CA THR A 394 3.75 -7.74 -13.80
C THR A 394 3.68 -9.15 -14.40
N ARG A 395 3.02 -9.21 -15.56
CA ARG A 395 3.10 -10.19 -16.66
C ARG A 395 2.54 -11.62 -16.46
N LYS A 396 1.74 -12.00 -17.47
CA LYS A 396 1.53 -13.37 -17.96
C LYS A 396 2.81 -13.95 -18.55
#